data_AF-W1Y0K9-F1
#
_entry.id   AF-W1Y0K9-F1
#
_cell.length_a   1.000
_cell.length_b   1.000
_cell.length_c   1.000
_cell.angle_alpha   90.00
_cell.angle_beta   90.00
_cell.angle_gamma   90.00
#
_symmetry.space_group_name_H-M   'P 1'
#
loop_
_entity.id
_entity.type
_entity.pdbx_description
1 polymer ?
#
loop_
_entity_poly.entity_id
_entity_poly.type
_entity_poly.pdbx_seq_one_letter_code
_entity_poly.pdbx_strand_id
1 'polypeptide(L)' 'MADLDDIKDGKDFRTDQPQQNIPFTLKGCGALDWGMQSRLSRIFNPKTGKTVMLAFDHGYFQGPTTGL' A
#
# COMPACT_ATOMS: atom_id res chain seq x y z
N MET A 1 22.32 -48.70 -2.03
CA MET A 1 21.68 -47.82 -3.02
C MET A 1 22.20 -46.42 -2.78
N ALA A 2 23.14 -45.98 -3.60
CA ALA A 2 23.59 -44.60 -3.64
C ALA A 2 22.73 -43.93 -4.69
N ASP A 3 21.77 -43.09 -4.27
CA ASP A 3 21.01 -42.13 -5.12
C ASP A 3 19.79 -41.49 -4.41
N LEU A 4 19.55 -41.78 -3.12
CA LEU A 4 18.40 -41.19 -2.41
C LEU A 4 18.77 -40.03 -1.44
N ASP A 5 20.05 -39.80 -1.17
CA ASP A 5 20.49 -38.80 -0.19
C ASP A 5 20.71 -37.39 -0.77
N ASP A 6 20.63 -37.23 -2.11
CA ASP A 6 21.01 -35.98 -2.80
C ASP A 6 19.84 -35.24 -3.48
N ILE A 7 18.59 -35.68 -3.24
CA ILE A 7 17.41 -34.87 -3.58
C ILE A 7 17.14 -33.93 -2.39
N LYS A 8 18.07 -33.01 -2.15
CA LYS A 8 17.82 -31.90 -1.23
C LYS A 8 16.95 -30.87 -1.94
N ASP A 9 15.68 -30.89 -1.54
CA ASP A 9 14.66 -29.88 -1.82
C ASP A 9 15.28 -28.46 -1.91
N GLY A 10 15.46 -27.95 -3.14
CA GLY A 10 16.08 -26.64 -3.42
C GLY A 10 15.19 -25.44 -3.09
N LYS A 11 14.21 -25.61 -2.20
CA LYS A 11 13.25 -24.59 -1.79
C LYS A 11 13.32 -24.41 -0.28
N ASP A 12 13.62 -23.18 0.14
CA ASP A 12 13.48 -22.75 1.52
C ASP A 12 12.12 -22.08 1.73
N PHE A 13 11.21 -22.80 2.38
CA PHE A 13 9.86 -22.32 2.70
C PHE A 13 9.77 -21.55 4.03
N ARG A 14 10.87 -21.45 4.80
CA ARG A 14 10.91 -20.75 6.10
C ARG A 14 9.83 -21.19 7.08
N THR A 15 9.67 -22.51 7.25
CA THR A 15 8.66 -23.10 8.15
C THR A 15 8.87 -22.77 9.63
N ASP A 16 10.05 -22.27 9.99
CA ASP A 16 10.42 -21.76 11.31
C ASP A 16 9.92 -20.33 11.58
N GLN A 17 9.47 -19.60 10.55
CA GLN A 17 9.03 -18.21 10.66
C GLN A 17 7.55 -18.07 10.26
N PRO A 18 6.63 -17.83 11.21
CA PRO A 18 5.22 -17.63 10.88
C PRO A 18 5.03 -16.31 10.10
N GLN A 19 4.18 -16.34 9.07
CA GLN A 19 3.78 -15.14 8.35
C GLN A 19 3.01 -14.18 9.27
N GLN A 20 3.31 -12.88 9.16
CA GLN A 20 2.61 -11.82 9.90
C GLN A 20 2.03 -10.79 8.93
N ASN A 21 0.86 -10.25 9.25
CA ASN A 21 0.25 -9.18 8.47
C ASN A 21 0.92 -7.84 8.80
N ILE A 22 1.12 -7.00 7.78
CA ILE A 22 1.59 -5.62 7.96
C ILE A 22 0.38 -4.72 8.24
N PRO A 23 0.33 -3.96 9.35
CA PRO A 23 -0.79 -3.09 9.66
C PRO A 23 -0.92 -1.91 8.68
N PHE A 24 -2.16 -1.53 8.35
CA PHE A 24 -2.46 -0.28 7.65
C PHE A 24 -2.79 0.82 8.66
N THR A 25 -1.93 1.83 8.78
CA THR A 25 -1.93 2.79 9.91
C THR A 25 -2.66 4.10 9.63
N LEU A 26 -3.16 4.31 8.41
CA LEU A 26 -3.93 5.51 8.08
C LEU A 26 -5.23 5.53 8.90
N LYS A 27 -5.46 6.64 9.62
CA LYS A 27 -6.54 6.80 10.60
C LYS A 27 -7.89 6.37 10.03
N GLY A 28 -8.58 5.46 10.72
CA GLY A 28 -9.91 4.99 10.36
C GLY A 28 -9.99 4.12 9.10
N CYS A 29 -8.86 3.76 8.49
CA CYS A 29 -8.82 3.07 7.20
C CYS A 29 -8.32 1.61 7.30
N GLY A 30 -8.13 1.08 8.51
CA GLY A 30 -7.57 -0.26 8.74
C GLY A 30 -8.48 -1.45 8.42
N ALA A 31 -9.75 -1.21 8.08
CA ALA A 31 -10.74 -2.23 7.75
C ALA A 31 -11.33 -2.05 6.33
N LEU A 32 -10.65 -1.28 5.49
CA LEU A 32 -11.04 -1.09 4.09
C LEU A 32 -10.44 -2.19 3.21
N ASP A 33 -11.10 -2.51 2.11
CA ASP A 33 -10.56 -3.42 1.10
C ASP A 33 -9.21 -2.90 0.55
N TRP A 34 -8.36 -3.81 0.09
CA TRP A 34 -7.04 -3.49 -0.46
C TRP A 34 -7.10 -2.41 -1.55
N GLY A 35 -8.08 -2.47 -2.45
CA GLY A 35 -8.23 -1.50 -3.54
C GLY A 35 -8.48 -0.08 -3.03
N MET A 36 -9.11 0.07 -1.86
CA MET A 36 -9.35 1.36 -1.23
C MET A 36 -8.12 1.84 -0.45
N GLN A 37 -7.45 0.95 0.30
CA GLN A 37 -6.19 1.25 0.99
C GLN A 37 -5.09 1.71 0.00
N SER A 38 -5.02 1.06 -1.16
CA SER A 38 -4.10 1.39 -2.25
C SER A 38 -4.33 2.80 -2.81
N ARG A 39 -5.60 3.18 -3.08
CA ARG A 39 -5.95 4.54 -3.53
C ARG A 39 -5.61 5.59 -2.47
N LEU A 40 -5.93 5.33 -1.21
CA LEU A 40 -5.62 6.24 -0.10
C LEU A 40 -4.12 6.46 0.06
N SER A 41 -3.30 5.42 -0.17
CA SER A 41 -1.83 5.51 -0.11
C SER A 41 -1.22 6.39 -1.20
N ARG A 42 -1.98 6.71 -2.28
CA ARG A 42 -1.57 7.69 -3.29
C ARG A 42 -1.84 9.14 -2.86
N ILE A 43 -2.85 9.33 -2.00
CA ILE A 43 -3.20 10.65 -1.45
C ILE A 43 -2.31 10.94 -0.25
N PHE A 44 -2.24 10.01 0.70
CA PHE A 44 -1.49 10.14 1.95
C PHE A 44 -0.22 9.32 1.87
N ASN A 45 0.94 9.97 2.00
CA ASN A 45 2.22 9.29 1.98
C ASN A 45 2.29 8.26 3.13
N PRO A 46 2.52 6.95 2.87
CA PRO A 46 2.48 5.91 3.90
C PRO A 46 3.50 6.09 5.04
N LYS A 47 4.60 6.82 4.80
CA LYS A 47 5.64 7.08 5.81
C LYS A 47 5.26 8.22 6.75
N THR A 48 4.59 9.25 6.25
CA THR A 48 4.28 10.47 7.03
C THR A 48 2.82 10.56 7.44
N GLY A 49 1.93 9.79 6.80
CA GLY A 49 0.47 9.84 6.99
C GLY A 49 -0.18 11.14 6.51
N LYS A 50 0.52 11.96 5.72
CA LYS A 50 0.12 13.32 5.34
C LYS A 50 0.07 13.50 3.84
N THR A 51 -0.61 14.57 3.41
CA THR A 51 -0.70 15.00 2.01
C THR A 51 -0.52 16.51 1.89
N VAL A 52 0.01 16.96 0.76
CA VAL A 52 -0.06 18.34 0.31
C VAL A 52 -0.75 18.29 -1.05
N MET A 53 -1.99 18.76 -1.10
CA MET A 53 -2.83 18.72 -2.28
C MET A 53 -3.05 20.14 -2.80
N LEU A 54 -2.68 20.37 -4.06
CA LEU A 54 -2.95 21.62 -4.75
C LEU A 54 -4.33 21.53 -5.39
N ALA A 55 -5.27 22.34 -4.90
CA ALA A 55 -6.62 22.44 -5.46
C ALA A 55 -6.71 23.61 -6.45
N PHE A 56 -7.35 23.36 -7.60
CA PHE A 56 -7.56 24.33 -8.67
C PHE A 56 -8.97 24.19 -9.31
N ASP A 57 -9.94 23.81 -8.50
CA ASP A 57 -11.34 23.54 -8.88
C ASP A 57 -12.25 24.78 -8.82
N HIS A 58 -11.71 25.95 -8.48
CA HIS A 58 -12.42 27.23 -8.33
C HIS A 58 -13.37 27.57 -9.50
N GLY A 59 -13.04 27.13 -10.72
CA GLY A 59 -13.85 27.36 -11.92
C GLY A 59 -15.22 26.67 -11.91
N TYR A 60 -15.51 25.75 -10.99
CA TYR A 60 -16.81 25.05 -10.97
C TYR A 60 -18.01 26.02 -10.80
N PHE A 61 -17.80 27.19 -10.18
CA PHE A 61 -18.82 28.24 -10.01
C PHE A 61 -18.36 29.65 -10.38
N GLN A 62 -17.05 29.90 -10.46
CA GLN A 62 -16.49 31.23 -10.76
C GLN A 62 -16.21 31.46 -12.25
N GLY A 63 -16.25 30.43 -13.09
CA GLY A 63 -15.75 30.51 -14.46
C GLY A 63 -14.23 30.69 -14.50
N PRO A 64 -13.66 31.37 -15.51
CA PRO A 64 -12.22 31.58 -15.62
C PRO A 64 -11.76 32.60 -14.56
N THR A 65 -11.27 32.10 -13.42
CA THR A 65 -10.72 32.91 -12.33
C THR A 65 -9.24 33.20 -12.58
N THR A 66 -8.75 34.35 -12.14
CA THR A 66 -7.37 34.78 -12.45
C THR A 66 -6.34 33.78 -11.89
N GLY A 67 -5.55 33.19 -12.79
CA GLY A 67 -4.47 32.25 -12.44
C GLY A 67 -4.85 30.77 -12.48
N LEU A 68 -6.07 30.42 -12.88
CA LEU A 68 -6.58 29.05 -13.13
C LEU A 68 -7.24 28.95 -14.50
#